data_AF-A0A850QKQ2-F1
#
_entry.id   AF-A0A850QKQ2-F1
#
_cell.length_a   1.000
_cell.length_b   1.000
_cell.length_c   1.000
_cell.angle_alpha   90.00
_cell.angle_beta   90.00
_cell.angle_gamma   90.00
#
_symmetry.space_group_name_H-M   'P 1'
#
loop_
_entity.id
_entity.type
_entity.pdbx_description
1 polymer ?
#
loop_
_entity_poly.entity_id
_entity_poly.type
_entity_poly.pdbx_seq_one_letter_code
_entity_poly.pdbx_strand_id
1 'polypeptide(L)'
;MAISQHILFYCGEGGLPLYQLNRLKKLADYFRSSMSLVNVTLHKSANIDQPLRVLALATKPQDLCLFHIEGLDAELAHRVVLNFLAEYQHPFFAKQRTTEQAFDIVEDKRQQYCDWLHFDDNQMIKANFNTHPPTKTAVLETLAQTIALDNRQMGSPAITQAFQNREQISATVMNHHIALPHIMNEQIE
;
A
#
# COMPACT_ATOMS: atom_id res chain seq x y z
N MET A 1 -13.96 -17.53 -18.35
CA MET A 1 -12.98 -17.22 -17.30
C MET A 1 -13.12 -15.73 -17.01
N ALA A 2 -13.45 -15.35 -15.79
CA ALA A 2 -13.61 -13.93 -15.42
C ALA A 2 -12.23 -13.31 -15.19
N ILE A 3 -12.03 -12.07 -15.64
CA ILE A 3 -10.78 -11.33 -15.47
C ILE A 3 -10.96 -10.42 -14.25
N SER A 4 -9.95 -10.37 -13.38
CA SER A 4 -9.90 -9.48 -12.22
C SER A 4 -8.85 -8.40 -12.45
N GLN A 5 -9.18 -7.16 -12.09
CA GLN A 5 -8.31 -6.01 -12.17
C GLN A 5 -8.42 -5.17 -10.89
N HIS A 6 -7.32 -4.50 -10.53
CA HIS A 6 -7.23 -3.72 -9.31
C HIS A 6 -6.59 -2.35 -9.56
N ILE A 7 -7.09 -1.33 -8.86
CA ILE A 7 -6.52 0.02 -8.86
C ILE A 7 -6.34 0.47 -7.42
N LEU A 8 -5.10 0.62 -6.98
CA LEU A 8 -4.78 1.17 -5.67
C LEU A 8 -4.66 2.69 -5.77
N PHE A 9 -5.33 3.43 -4.89
CA PHE A 9 -5.30 4.88 -4.88
C PHE A 9 -5.52 5.44 -3.47
N TYR A 10 -5.01 6.66 -3.23
CA TYR A 10 -5.39 7.44 -2.06
C TYR A 10 -6.57 8.36 -2.38
N CYS A 11 -7.45 8.50 -1.40
CA CYS A 11 -8.46 9.54 -1.43
C CYS A 11 -7.78 10.93 -1.32
N GLY A 12 -8.17 11.87 -2.17
CA GLY A 12 -7.71 13.25 -2.14
C GLY A 12 -8.19 13.99 -0.89
N GLU A 13 -7.91 15.29 -0.81
CA GLU A 13 -8.15 16.10 0.40
C GLU A 13 -9.62 16.18 0.84
N GLY A 14 -10.56 15.85 -0.03
CA GLY A 14 -12.00 15.80 0.27
C GLY A 14 -12.60 14.40 0.35
N GLY A 15 -11.79 13.34 0.37
CA GLY A 15 -12.28 11.97 0.24
C GLY A 15 -12.81 11.67 -1.18
N LEU A 16 -13.79 10.78 -1.27
CA LEU A 16 -14.62 10.55 -2.46
C LEU A 16 -15.99 11.22 -2.29
N PRO A 17 -16.16 12.49 -2.70
CA PRO A 17 -17.42 13.20 -2.54
C PRO A 17 -18.53 12.59 -3.42
N LEU A 18 -19.78 12.78 -3.00
CA LEU A 18 -20.94 12.14 -3.61
C LEU A 18 -21.09 12.40 -5.11
N TYR A 19 -20.71 13.59 -5.61
CA TYR A 19 -20.78 13.90 -7.04
C TYR A 19 -19.80 13.04 -7.86
N GLN A 20 -18.60 12.76 -7.32
CA GLN A 20 -17.62 11.87 -7.95
C GLN A 20 -18.12 10.43 -7.92
N LEU A 21 -18.69 9.97 -6.80
CA LEU A 21 -19.29 8.64 -6.71
C LEU A 21 -20.44 8.44 -7.68
N ASN A 22 -21.30 9.45 -7.85
CA ASN A 22 -22.39 9.39 -8.83
C ASN A 22 -21.86 9.33 -10.26
N ARG A 23 -20.79 10.07 -10.58
CA ARG A 23 -20.14 9.98 -11.91
C ARG A 23 -19.49 8.62 -12.10
N LEU A 24 -18.82 8.09 -11.08
CA LEU A 24 -18.19 6.78 -11.11
C LEU A 24 -19.20 5.65 -11.26
N LYS A 25 -20.36 5.74 -10.59
CA LYS A 25 -21.48 4.81 -10.77
C LYS A 25 -21.99 4.82 -12.21
N LYS A 26 -22.24 6.00 -12.78
CA LYS A 26 -22.65 6.12 -14.19
C LYS A 26 -21.61 5.51 -15.14
N LEU A 27 -20.32 5.65 -14.82
CA LEU A 27 -19.25 5.02 -15.59
C LEU A 27 -19.28 3.49 -15.43
N ALA A 28 -19.51 2.99 -14.22
CA ALA A 28 -19.63 1.56 -13.94
C ALA A 28 -20.80 0.91 -14.67
N ASP A 29 -21.94 1.62 -14.81
CA ASP A 29 -23.15 1.13 -15.49
C ASP A 29 -22.92 0.81 -16.99
N TYR A 30 -21.84 1.31 -17.61
CA TYR A 30 -21.48 0.97 -19.00
C TYR A 30 -20.82 -0.40 -19.14
N PHE A 31 -20.44 -1.04 -18.03
CA PHE A 31 -19.70 -2.30 -18.01
C PHE A 31 -20.55 -3.41 -17.40
N ARG A 32 -20.30 -4.65 -17.83
CA ARG A 32 -20.89 -5.85 -17.24
C ARG A 32 -20.11 -6.32 -16.02
N SER A 33 -18.86 -5.88 -15.88
CA SER A 33 -18.02 -6.14 -14.72
C SER A 33 -18.61 -5.58 -13.43
N SER A 34 -18.56 -6.38 -12.37
CA SER A 34 -18.86 -5.91 -11.02
C SER A 34 -17.72 -5.06 -10.49
N MET A 35 -18.05 -3.96 -9.80
CA MET A 35 -17.07 -3.03 -9.24
C MET A 35 -17.30 -2.82 -7.75
N SER A 36 -16.23 -2.93 -6.98
CA SER A 36 -16.27 -2.72 -5.54
C SER A 36 -15.10 -1.86 -5.08
N LEU A 37 -15.36 -1.04 -4.08
CA LEU A 37 -14.35 -0.27 -3.37
C LEU A 37 -14.02 -0.96 -2.06
N VAL A 38 -12.74 -1.16 -1.79
CA VAL A 38 -12.22 -1.64 -0.51
C VAL A 38 -11.43 -0.50 0.11
N ASN A 39 -11.84 -0.03 1.29
CA ASN A 39 -10.97 0.78 2.12
C ASN A 39 -10.03 -0.17 2.85
N VAL A 40 -8.74 -0.10 2.50
CA VAL A 40 -7.70 -0.98 3.02
C VAL A 40 -7.39 -0.62 4.47
N THR A 41 -7.40 0.67 4.81
CA THR A 41 -7.17 1.19 6.17
C THR A 41 -8.25 0.72 7.15
N LEU A 42 -9.52 0.67 6.72
CA LEU A 42 -10.66 0.28 7.54
C LEU A 42 -11.07 -1.20 7.39
N HIS A 43 -10.40 -1.95 6.51
CA HIS A 43 -10.74 -3.33 6.14
C HIS A 43 -12.22 -3.55 5.79
N LYS A 44 -12.83 -2.59 5.09
CA LYS A 44 -14.25 -2.64 4.72
C LYS A 44 -14.43 -2.44 3.23
N SER A 45 -15.47 -3.06 2.68
CA SER A 45 -15.80 -2.98 1.25
C SER A 45 -17.26 -2.63 0.99
N ALA A 46 -17.50 -1.98 -0.14
CA ALA A 46 -18.84 -1.71 -0.66
C ALA A 46 -18.84 -1.77 -2.19
N ASN A 47 -19.95 -2.21 -2.76
CA ASN A 47 -20.17 -2.13 -4.20
C ASN A 47 -20.50 -0.68 -4.60
N ILE A 48 -20.01 -0.25 -5.76
CA ILE A 48 -20.28 1.06 -6.37
C ILE A 48 -21.78 1.31 -6.60
N ASP A 49 -22.57 0.25 -6.75
CA ASP A 49 -24.04 0.28 -6.81
C ASP A 49 -24.69 0.85 -5.54
N GLN A 50 -23.93 0.93 -4.44
CA GLN A 50 -24.36 1.43 -3.14
C GLN A 50 -23.61 2.73 -2.76
N PRO A 51 -23.86 3.87 -3.44
CA PRO A 51 -23.11 5.11 -3.24
C PRO A 51 -23.01 5.59 -1.80
N LEU A 52 -24.08 5.42 -1.00
CA LEU A 52 -24.07 5.80 0.41
C LEU A 52 -23.11 4.96 1.25
N ARG A 53 -22.98 3.67 0.95
CA ARG A 53 -22.02 2.78 1.63
C ARG A 53 -20.60 3.10 1.19
N VAL A 54 -20.39 3.35 -0.10
CA VAL A 54 -19.08 3.75 -0.62
C VAL A 54 -18.63 5.09 -0.04
N LEU A 55 -19.56 6.05 0.06
CA LEU A 55 -19.31 7.34 0.70
C LEU A 55 -18.85 7.12 2.15
N ALA A 56 -19.58 6.32 2.93
CA ALA A 56 -19.21 6.00 4.32
C ALA A 56 -17.85 5.29 4.46
N LEU A 57 -17.34 4.66 3.40
CA LEU A 57 -16.03 4.00 3.40
C LEU A 57 -14.90 4.92 2.98
N ALA A 58 -15.11 5.81 2.01
CA ALA A 58 -14.07 6.66 1.46
C ALA A 58 -14.30 8.14 1.80
N THR A 59 -14.81 8.39 3.01
CA THR A 59 -15.07 9.75 3.52
C THR A 59 -13.81 10.48 3.93
N LYS A 60 -12.79 9.76 4.42
CA LYS A 60 -11.64 10.43 5.03
C LYS A 60 -10.61 10.77 3.96
N PRO A 61 -10.08 12.00 3.99
CA PRO A 61 -8.93 12.35 3.19
C PRO A 61 -7.79 11.36 3.44
N GLN A 62 -7.06 11.00 2.40
CA GLN A 62 -5.87 10.15 2.46
C GLN A 62 -6.11 8.68 2.84
N ASP A 63 -7.36 8.21 2.95
CA ASP A 63 -7.63 6.78 3.12
C ASP A 63 -7.12 6.00 1.91
N LEU A 64 -6.44 4.87 2.19
CA LEU A 64 -5.97 3.97 1.15
C LEU A 64 -7.13 3.11 0.67
N CYS A 65 -7.44 3.22 -0.62
CA CYS A 65 -8.52 2.51 -1.24
C CYS A 65 -8.03 1.65 -2.40
N LEU A 66 -8.63 0.47 -2.51
CA LEU A 66 -8.46 -0.45 -3.61
C LEU A 66 -9.78 -0.54 -4.36
N PHE A 67 -9.74 -0.18 -5.63
CA PHE A 67 -10.82 -0.45 -6.56
C PHE A 67 -10.65 -1.85 -7.14
N HIS A 68 -11.65 -2.70 -6.96
CA HIS A 68 -11.66 -4.07 -7.46
C HIS A 68 -12.72 -4.21 -8.57
N ILE A 69 -12.31 -4.71 -9.72
CA ILE A 69 -13.13 -4.86 -10.92
C ILE A 69 -13.03 -6.31 -11.38
N GLU A 70 -14.17 -6.98 -11.51
CA GLU A 70 -14.23 -8.39 -11.91
C GLU A 70 -15.25 -8.58 -13.03
N GLY A 71 -14.86 -9.23 -14.12
CA GLY A 71 -15.75 -9.58 -15.22
C GLY A 71 -15.04 -9.74 -16.57
N LEU A 72 -15.82 -9.81 -17.64
CA LEU A 72 -15.28 -10.04 -18.99
C LEU A 72 -14.69 -8.78 -19.61
N ASP A 73 -15.22 -7.61 -19.25
CA ASP A 73 -14.79 -6.29 -19.68
C ASP A 73 -13.96 -5.55 -18.61
N ALA A 74 -13.43 -6.29 -17.63
CA ALA A 74 -12.70 -5.73 -16.49
C ALA A 74 -11.48 -4.90 -16.91
N GLU A 75 -10.78 -5.29 -17.98
CA GLU A 75 -9.63 -4.54 -18.48
C GLU A 75 -10.04 -3.18 -19.07
N LEU A 76 -11.16 -3.12 -19.79
CA LEU A 76 -11.67 -1.86 -20.36
C LEU A 76 -12.20 -0.94 -19.26
N ALA A 77 -12.97 -1.52 -18.33
CA ALA A 77 -13.44 -0.84 -17.13
C ALA A 77 -12.29 -0.26 -16.31
N HIS A 78 -11.21 -1.03 -16.10
CA HIS A 78 -10.01 -0.59 -15.41
C HIS A 78 -9.41 0.68 -16.01
N ARG A 79 -9.25 0.73 -17.33
CA ARG A 79 -8.70 1.92 -18.00
C ARG A 79 -9.57 3.16 -17.80
N VAL A 80 -10.89 3.01 -17.90
CA VAL A 80 -11.84 4.12 -17.73
C VAL A 80 -11.85 4.61 -16.28
N VAL A 81 -11.89 3.69 -15.31
CA VAL A 81 -11.84 4.02 -13.89
C VAL A 81 -10.49 4.64 -13.51
N LEU A 82 -9.38 4.13 -14.04
CA LEU A 82 -8.04 4.68 -13.79
C LEU A 82 -7.94 6.13 -14.28
N ASN A 83 -8.45 6.43 -15.47
CA ASN A 83 -8.50 7.80 -15.99
C ASN A 83 -9.38 8.71 -15.12
N PHE A 84 -10.53 8.23 -14.67
CA PHE A 84 -11.39 8.96 -13.74
C PHE A 84 -10.68 9.25 -12.41
N LEU A 85 -10.03 8.25 -11.83
CA LEU A 85 -9.27 8.42 -10.59
C LEU A 85 -8.07 9.33 -10.78
N ALA A 86 -7.40 9.32 -11.94
CA ALA A 86 -6.30 10.24 -12.21
C ALA A 86 -6.73 11.71 -12.31
N GLU A 87 -8.01 11.99 -12.64
CA GLU A 87 -8.59 13.34 -12.71
C GLU A 87 -8.87 13.92 -11.31
N TYR A 88 -9.29 13.08 -10.36
CA TYR A 88 -9.83 13.53 -9.06
C TYR A 88 -9.08 13.03 -7.83
N GLN A 89 -8.27 11.99 -7.97
CA GLN A 89 -7.68 11.20 -6.89
C GLN A 89 -6.20 10.91 -7.19
N HIS A 90 -5.54 10.14 -6.32
CA HIS A 90 -4.12 9.83 -6.45
C HIS A 90 -3.87 8.32 -6.62
N PRO A 91 -3.98 7.76 -7.84
CA PRO A 91 -3.68 6.35 -8.11
C PRO A 91 -2.16 6.07 -8.06
N PHE A 92 -1.79 4.94 -7.44
CA PHE A 92 -0.38 4.55 -7.24
C PHE A 92 0.36 4.12 -8.51
N PHE A 93 -0.36 3.68 -9.54
CA PHE A 93 0.24 3.08 -10.74
C PHE A 93 -0.46 3.50 -12.03
N ALA A 94 -0.78 4.80 -12.16
CA ALA A 94 -1.06 5.33 -13.50
C ALA A 94 0.22 5.16 -14.33
N LYS A 95 0.21 4.23 -15.29
CA LYS A 95 1.32 3.85 -16.19
C LYS A 95 1.91 4.99 -17.04
N GLN A 96 1.63 6.25 -16.74
CA GLN A 96 2.11 7.44 -17.44
C GLN A 96 2.41 8.58 -16.46
N ARG A 97 3.28 8.34 -15.51
CA ARG A 97 4.11 9.42 -14.97
C ARG A 97 5.54 8.99 -15.20
N THR A 98 6.31 9.86 -15.86
CA THR A 98 7.76 9.72 -15.88
C THR A 98 8.22 9.48 -14.45
N THR A 99 9.22 8.62 -14.28
CA THR A 99 9.69 8.15 -12.97
C THR A 99 9.84 9.31 -11.98
N GLU A 100 10.29 10.47 -12.46
CA GLU A 100 10.42 11.73 -11.71
C GLU A 100 9.09 12.25 -11.10
N GLN A 101 7.98 12.28 -11.85
CA GLN A 101 6.69 12.77 -11.34
C GLN A 101 5.97 11.78 -10.41
N ALA A 102 6.26 10.48 -10.56
CA ALA A 102 5.79 9.47 -9.62
C ALA A 102 6.53 9.60 -8.28
N PHE A 103 7.83 9.91 -8.31
CA PHE A 103 8.60 10.23 -7.11
C PHE A 103 8.14 11.52 -6.45
N ASP A 104 7.85 12.60 -7.18
CA ASP A 104 7.47 13.89 -6.57
C ASP A 104 6.24 13.79 -5.65
N ILE A 105 5.20 13.05 -6.04
CA ILE A 105 4.00 12.89 -5.18
C ILE A 105 4.27 11.93 -4.04
N VAL A 106 4.99 10.85 -4.32
CA VAL A 106 5.40 9.89 -3.30
C VAL A 106 6.36 10.54 -2.31
N GLU A 107 7.12 11.57 -2.68
CA GLU A 107 8.14 12.23 -1.88
C GLU A 107 7.57 13.41 -1.08
N ASP A 108 6.74 14.26 -1.68
CA ASP A 108 6.11 15.42 -1.02
C ASP A 108 5.07 15.00 0.03
N LYS A 109 4.41 13.86 -0.19
CA LYS A 109 3.45 13.30 0.76
C LYS A 109 3.94 11.99 1.41
N ARG A 110 5.21 11.60 1.19
CA ARG A 110 5.85 10.37 1.73
C ARG A 110 5.70 10.23 3.22
N GLN A 111 5.92 11.33 3.93
CA GLN A 111 5.91 11.31 5.39
C GLN A 111 4.51 10.91 5.91
N GLN A 112 3.45 11.49 5.34
CA GLN A 112 2.07 11.07 5.62
C GLN A 112 1.75 9.65 5.12
N TYR A 113 2.39 9.19 4.06
CA TYR A 113 2.19 7.84 3.48
C TYR A 113 2.89 6.71 4.25
N CYS A 114 4.04 7.01 4.89
CA CYS A 114 4.83 6.06 5.66
C CYS A 114 4.36 5.92 7.11
N ASP A 115 3.62 6.91 7.65
CA ASP A 115 3.07 6.86 9.00
C ASP A 115 2.14 5.64 9.23
N TRP A 116 1.41 5.19 8.19
CA TRP A 116 0.56 4.00 8.29
C TRP A 116 1.33 2.68 8.24
N LEU A 117 2.53 2.69 7.65
CA LEU A 117 3.37 1.51 7.52
C LEU A 117 4.37 1.36 8.67
N HIS A 118 4.54 2.36 9.56
CA HIS A 118 5.60 2.40 10.57
C HIS A 118 7.00 2.02 10.00
N PHE A 119 7.19 2.20 8.69
CA PHE A 119 8.47 2.02 8.02
C PHE A 119 8.99 3.43 7.73
N ASP A 120 9.81 3.97 8.65
CA ASP A 120 10.44 5.28 8.49
C ASP A 120 11.57 5.16 7.45
N ASP A 121 11.18 5.27 6.18
CA ASP A 121 11.92 4.73 5.04
C ASP A 121 13.12 5.58 4.56
N ASN A 122 13.69 6.47 5.40
CA ASN A 122 14.76 7.38 4.94
C ASN A 122 16.10 7.33 5.66
N GLN A 123 16.22 6.58 6.76
CA GLN A 123 17.54 6.31 7.35
C GLN A 123 18.01 4.87 7.16
N MET A 124 17.10 3.88 7.17
CA MET A 124 17.49 2.47 7.09
C MET A 124 17.98 2.01 5.71
N ILE A 125 17.30 2.42 4.63
CA ILE A 125 17.66 1.98 3.25
C ILE A 125 18.77 2.85 2.64
N LYS A 126 18.85 4.13 3.01
CA LYS A 126 19.84 5.06 2.42
C LYS A 126 21.19 5.06 3.13
N ALA A 127 21.26 4.75 4.42
CA ALA A 127 22.51 4.92 5.19
C ALA A 127 23.55 3.80 4.98
N ASN A 128 23.14 2.56 4.68
CA ASN A 128 24.07 1.40 4.74
C ASN A 128 24.28 0.63 3.43
N PHE A 129 23.57 0.93 2.36
CA PHE A 129 23.66 0.18 1.09
C PHE A 129 24.59 0.82 0.05
N ASN A 130 25.07 2.05 0.27
CA ASN A 130 25.81 2.82 -0.71
C ASN A 130 27.34 2.57 -0.74
N THR A 131 27.89 1.80 0.20
CA THR A 131 29.35 1.56 0.28
C THR A 131 29.75 0.11 0.05
N HIS A 132 28.93 -0.86 0.45
CA HIS A 132 29.04 -2.28 0.09
C HIS A 132 27.65 -2.95 0.16
N PRO A 133 27.35 -4.00 -0.64
CA PRO A 133 26.14 -4.78 -0.42
C PRO A 133 26.22 -5.36 0.99
N PRO A 134 25.34 -4.94 1.92
CA PRO A 134 25.44 -5.40 3.30
C PRO A 134 25.21 -6.92 3.31
N THR A 135 26.00 -7.60 4.13
CA THR A 135 25.75 -9.02 4.38
C THR A 135 24.35 -9.16 5.00
N LYS A 136 23.69 -10.28 4.73
CA LYS A 136 22.36 -10.58 5.29
C LYS A 136 22.31 -10.37 6.82
N THR A 137 23.37 -10.75 7.52
CA THR A 137 23.51 -10.54 8.97
C THR A 137 23.51 -9.06 9.34
N ALA A 138 24.28 -8.23 8.62
CA ALA A 138 24.34 -6.79 8.85
C ALA A 138 22.98 -6.09 8.60
N VAL A 139 22.21 -6.57 7.62
CA VAL A 139 20.85 -6.08 7.37
C VAL A 139 19.92 -6.42 8.55
N LEU A 140 19.95 -7.66 9.03
CA LEU A 140 19.13 -8.10 10.16
C LEU A 140 19.51 -7.39 11.47
N GLU A 141 20.79 -7.14 11.70
CA GLU A 141 21.28 -6.37 12.86
C GLU A 141 20.82 -4.92 12.79
N THR A 142 20.89 -4.29 11.61
CA THR A 142 20.40 -2.92 11.41
C THR A 142 18.89 -2.84 11.67
N LEU A 143 18.11 -3.81 11.16
CA LEU A 143 16.68 -3.93 11.42
C LEU A 143 16.38 -4.06 12.92
N ALA A 144 17.10 -4.93 13.62
CA ALA A 144 16.93 -5.14 15.04
C ALA A 144 17.28 -3.91 15.89
N GLN A 145 18.30 -3.14 15.50
CA GLN A 145 18.67 -1.90 16.15
C GLN A 145 17.60 -0.83 15.96
N THR A 146 17.06 -0.66 14.76
CA THR A 146 16.01 0.33 14.51
C THR A 146 14.74 0.01 15.30
N ILE A 147 14.29 -1.25 15.28
CA ILE A 147 13.12 -1.67 16.06
C ILE A 147 13.32 -1.47 17.57
N ALA A 148 14.55 -1.68 18.07
CA ALA A 148 14.91 -1.42 19.46
C ALA A 148 14.96 0.07 19.82
N LEU A 149 15.38 0.93 18.89
CA LEU A 149 15.38 2.39 19.08
C LEU A 149 13.95 2.93 19.21
N ASP A 150 13.02 2.42 18.40
CA ASP A 150 11.60 2.78 18.46
C ASP A 150 10.94 2.20 19.72
N ASN A 151 11.31 0.96 20.09
CA ASN A 151 10.83 0.30 21.29
C ASN A 151 11.83 0.44 22.43
N ARG A 152 11.80 1.59 23.13
CA ARG A 152 12.65 1.97 24.29
C ARG A 152 12.76 0.95 25.44
N GLN A 153 12.04 -0.16 25.37
CA GLN A 153 12.06 -1.26 26.34
C GLN A 153 12.97 -2.43 25.93
N MET A 154 13.58 -2.43 24.74
CA MET A 154 14.27 -3.61 24.22
C MET A 154 15.78 -3.43 24.00
N GLY A 155 16.52 -4.52 24.25
CA GLY A 155 17.88 -4.67 23.78
C GLY A 155 17.92 -5.27 22.37
N SER A 156 18.62 -4.61 21.45
CA SER A 156 18.93 -5.09 20.10
C SER A 156 19.33 -6.59 19.98
N PRO A 157 20.02 -7.23 20.95
CA PRO A 157 20.41 -8.64 20.83
C PRO A 157 19.25 -9.64 20.76
N ALA A 158 18.16 -9.43 21.52
CA ALA A 158 17.04 -10.38 21.57
C ALA A 158 16.26 -10.41 20.24
N ILE A 159 16.04 -9.23 19.65
CA ILE A 159 15.41 -9.08 18.33
C ILE A 159 16.29 -9.68 17.23
N THR A 160 17.59 -9.41 17.29
CA THR A 160 18.56 -9.96 16.32
C THR A 160 18.52 -11.48 16.32
N GLN A 161 18.53 -12.11 17.50
CA GLN A 161 18.45 -13.56 17.62
C GLN A 161 17.12 -14.11 17.09
N ALA A 162 16.01 -13.43 17.35
CA ALA A 162 14.70 -13.83 16.83
C ALA A 162 14.66 -13.81 15.29
N PHE A 163 15.22 -12.77 14.66
CA PHE A 163 15.34 -12.71 13.20
C PHE A 163 16.25 -13.82 12.65
N GLN A 164 17.39 -14.08 13.29
CA GLN A 164 18.29 -15.15 12.87
C GLN A 164 17.62 -16.54 12.95
N ASN A 165 16.89 -16.81 14.04
CA ASN A 165 16.14 -18.06 14.19
C ASN A 165 15.05 -18.21 13.12
N ARG A 166 14.32 -17.13 12.82
CA ARG A 166 13.28 -17.13 11.77
C ARG A 166 13.85 -17.38 10.38
N GLU A 167 15.03 -16.84 10.11
CA GLU A 167 15.72 -17.00 8.83
C GLU A 167 16.22 -18.42 8.61
N GLN A 168 16.59 -19.15 9.67
CA GLN A 168 16.96 -20.56 9.58
C GLN A 168 15.77 -21.45 9.20
N ILE A 169 14.55 -21.04 9.55
CA ILE A 169 13.32 -21.81 9.28
C ILE A 169 12.79 -21.54 7.87
N SER A 170 12.79 -20.28 7.43
CA SER A 170 12.41 -19.94 6.07
C SER A 170 13.20 -18.74 5.58
N ALA A 171 13.74 -18.88 4.37
CA ALA A 171 14.44 -17.81 3.70
C ALA A 171 13.49 -16.64 3.44
N THR A 172 13.99 -15.45 3.75
CA THR A 172 13.33 -14.17 3.52
C THR A 172 13.36 -13.78 2.02
N VAL A 173 14.12 -14.52 1.20
CA VAL A 173 14.22 -14.35 -0.26
C VAL A 173 13.18 -15.21 -0.98
N MET A 174 12.33 -14.57 -1.79
CA MET A 174 11.36 -15.22 -2.68
C MET A 174 11.63 -14.83 -4.15
N ASN A 175 12.53 -15.52 -4.84
CA ASN A 175 12.86 -15.25 -6.25
C ASN A 175 13.13 -13.74 -6.51
N HIS A 176 12.24 -13.02 -7.22
CA HIS A 176 12.36 -11.58 -7.48
C HIS A 176 11.83 -10.67 -6.35
N HIS A 177 11.40 -11.24 -5.24
CA HIS A 177 10.77 -10.52 -4.13
C HIS A 177 11.46 -10.87 -2.80
N ILE A 178 11.29 -10.01 -1.81
CA ILE A 178 11.73 -10.22 -0.44
C ILE A 178 10.46 -10.30 0.41
N ALA A 179 10.26 -11.41 1.12
CA ALA A 179 9.25 -11.46 2.16
C ALA A 179 9.80 -10.68 3.36
N LEU A 180 9.00 -9.92 4.09
CA LEU A 180 9.46 -9.37 5.36
C LEU A 180 9.46 -10.49 6.41
N PRO A 181 10.55 -10.67 7.19
CA PRO A 181 10.59 -11.68 8.23
C PRO A 181 9.64 -11.24 9.35
N HIS A 182 8.60 -12.03 9.61
CA HIS A 182 7.71 -11.82 10.74
C HIS A 182 8.25 -12.60 11.95
N ILE A 183 8.47 -11.89 13.05
CA ILE A 183 8.78 -12.48 14.35
C ILE A 183 7.66 -12.08 15.31
N MET A 184 7.09 -13.06 16.02
CA MET A 184 6.24 -12.78 17.17
C MET A 184 7.14 -12.88 18.39
N ASN A 185 7.38 -11.76 19.06
CA ASN A 185 8.15 -11.70 20.28
C ASN A 185 7.26 -11.11 21.37
N GLU A 186 7.16 -11.77 22.52
CA GLU A 186 6.34 -11.35 23.67
C GLU A 186 6.70 -9.94 24.18
N GLN A 187 7.84 -9.41 23.76
CA GLN A 187 8.35 -8.09 24.11
C GLN A 187 7.96 -6.98 23.12
N ILE A 188 7.16 -7.30 22.08
CA ILE A 188 6.63 -6.37 21.07
C ILE A 188 5.09 -6.41 21.18
N GLU A 189 4.49 -5.36 21.74
CA GLU A 189 3.03 -5.07 21.67
C GLU A 189 2.73 -4.03 20.59
#